data_AF-A0A538A1X7-F1
#
_entry.id   AF-A0A538A1X7-F1
#
_cell.length_a   1.000
_cell.length_b   1.000
_cell.length_c   1.000
_cell.angle_alpha   90.00
_cell.angle_beta   90.00
_cell.angle_gamma   90.00
#
_symmetry.space_group_name_H-M   'P 1'
#
loop_
_entity.id
_entity.type
_entity.pdbx_description
1 polymer ?
#
loop_
_entity_poly.entity_id
_entity_poly.type
_entity_poly.pdbx_seq_one_letter_code
_entity_poly.pdbx_strand_id
1 'polypeptide(L)'
;MKRLIAVAAALITLALAGTAAATLVPGVFDPGNTGCPVSTFSNGVLHLEKNCPTATNAAAGADITGLEGQTFTSASFTLASTSQCQGGSPRFDVVTTTGLFFLGCNNVIPNGTTYTFTPATLAAAGNQVAFPTGTVQSIDVLIDVEGTADLTNITVNGQVQVPAPTTPTSKDQCKNGGWKTFTNPAFKNQGDCVSFVATGGKNLPSG
;
A
#
# COMPACT_ATOMS: atom_id res chain seq x y z
N MET A 1 -8.33 -4.92 -65.33
CA MET A 1 -8.67 -5.57 -64.04
C MET A 1 -7.39 -5.86 -63.26
N LYS A 2 -6.93 -4.94 -62.41
CA LYS A 2 -5.85 -5.19 -61.44
C LYS A 2 -6.35 -4.67 -60.09
N ARG A 3 -6.71 -5.61 -59.22
CA ARG A 3 -7.29 -5.35 -57.90
C ARG A 3 -6.16 -4.92 -56.96
N LEU A 4 -6.23 -3.70 -56.46
CA LEU A 4 -5.40 -3.22 -55.36
C LEU A 4 -5.96 -3.83 -54.07
N ILE A 5 -5.22 -4.73 -53.44
CA ILE A 5 -5.53 -5.28 -52.13
C ILE A 5 -4.89 -4.34 -51.11
N ALA A 6 -5.70 -3.56 -50.40
CA ALA A 6 -5.24 -2.76 -49.27
C ALA A 6 -5.14 -3.68 -48.04
N VAL A 7 -3.91 -3.90 -47.55
CA VAL A 7 -3.66 -4.61 -46.29
C VAL A 7 -3.81 -3.58 -45.17
N ALA A 8 -4.91 -3.66 -44.42
CA ALA A 8 -5.10 -2.88 -43.21
C ALA A 8 -4.25 -3.49 -42.08
N ALA A 9 -3.15 -2.82 -41.71
CA ALA A 9 -2.40 -3.15 -40.52
C ALA A 9 -3.20 -2.68 -39.29
N ALA A 10 -3.83 -3.61 -38.58
CA ALA A 10 -4.43 -3.35 -37.29
C ALA A 10 -3.31 -3.10 -36.27
N LEU A 11 -3.04 -1.83 -35.98
CA LEU A 11 -2.23 -1.42 -34.85
C LEU A 11 -2.97 -1.81 -33.57
N ILE A 12 -2.65 -2.98 -33.02
CA ILE A 12 -3.02 -3.33 -31.65
C ILE A 12 -2.21 -2.38 -30.77
N THR A 13 -2.85 -1.28 -30.34
CA THR A 13 -2.34 -0.49 -29.24
C THR A 13 -2.40 -1.38 -28.01
N LEU A 14 -1.27 -1.99 -27.67
CA LEU A 14 -1.06 -2.61 -26.38
C LEU A 14 -1.14 -1.47 -25.36
N ALA A 15 -2.34 -1.26 -24.81
CA ALA A 15 -2.50 -0.41 -23.66
C ALA A 15 -1.73 -1.11 -22.53
N LEU A 16 -0.47 -0.69 -22.33
CA LEU A 16 0.14 -0.83 -21.02
C LEU A 16 -0.74 0.03 -20.12
N ALA A 17 -1.76 -0.58 -19.54
CA ALA A 17 -2.37 -0.07 -18.33
C ALA A 17 -1.21 -0.04 -17.34
N GLY A 18 -0.57 1.12 -17.23
CA GLY A 18 0.35 1.38 -16.14
C GLY A 18 -0.48 1.17 -14.89
N THR A 19 -0.30 0.02 -14.24
CA THR A 19 -0.82 -0.21 -12.90
C THR A 19 -0.23 0.92 -12.09
N ALA A 20 -1.06 1.91 -11.76
CA ALA A 20 -0.70 2.94 -10.80
C ALA A 20 -0.12 2.18 -9.61
N ALA A 21 1.13 2.47 -9.25
CA ALA A 21 1.79 1.77 -8.16
C ALA A 21 0.86 1.84 -6.96
N ALA A 22 0.50 0.66 -6.43
CA ALA A 22 -0.35 0.59 -5.27
C ALA A 22 0.34 1.39 -4.14
N THR A 23 -0.43 2.28 -3.54
CA THR A 23 0.11 3.38 -2.74
C THR A 23 -0.17 3.09 -1.28
N LEU A 24 0.89 3.09 -0.47
CA LEU A 24 0.85 2.91 0.97
C LEU A 24 0.52 4.25 1.64
N VAL A 25 -0.53 4.31 2.45
CA VAL A 25 -0.97 5.55 3.10
C VAL A 25 -1.01 5.33 4.61
N PRO A 26 0.05 5.76 5.35
CA PRO A 26 0.07 5.69 6.81
C PRO A 26 -1.14 6.37 7.45
N GLY A 27 -1.77 5.70 8.40
CA GLY A 27 -2.97 6.17 9.10
C GLY A 27 -3.16 5.47 10.43
N VAL A 28 -4.11 5.97 11.22
CA VAL A 28 -4.47 5.38 12.51
C VAL A 28 -5.97 5.24 12.62
N PHE A 29 -6.40 4.18 13.29
CA PHE A 29 -7.78 4.01 13.76
C PHE A 29 -7.79 4.26 15.27
N ASP A 30 -8.45 5.34 15.71
CA ASP A 30 -8.52 5.72 17.13
C ASP A 30 -9.84 6.44 17.46
N PRO A 31 -10.99 5.73 17.40
CA PRO A 31 -12.30 6.34 17.70
C PRO A 31 -12.38 6.90 19.13
N GLY A 32 -11.54 6.42 20.04
CA GLY A 32 -11.44 6.89 21.42
C GLY A 32 -10.63 8.17 21.60
N ASN A 33 -9.95 8.66 20.55
CA ASN A 33 -9.01 9.79 20.61
C ASN A 33 -7.97 9.62 21.74
N THR A 34 -7.46 8.41 21.89
CA THR A 34 -6.47 8.05 22.91
C THR A 34 -5.09 8.64 22.61
N GLY A 35 -4.77 8.87 21.34
CA GLY A 35 -3.45 9.28 20.86
C GLY A 35 -2.39 8.18 20.96
N CYS A 36 -2.78 6.94 21.28
CA CYS A 36 -1.83 5.83 21.41
C CYS A 36 -1.32 5.21 20.10
N PRO A 37 -2.10 5.14 19.00
CA PRO A 37 -1.57 4.60 17.76
C PRO A 37 -0.75 5.67 17.03
N VAL A 38 0.41 5.27 16.51
CA VAL A 38 1.26 6.10 15.67
C VAL A 38 1.61 5.31 14.42
N SER A 39 1.39 5.92 13.26
CA SER A 39 1.80 5.36 11.97
C SER A 39 2.58 6.41 11.19
N THR A 40 3.83 6.09 10.86
CA THR A 40 4.68 6.97 10.06
C THR A 40 5.48 6.17 9.05
N PHE A 41 5.83 6.80 7.93
CA PHE A 41 6.76 6.20 6.99
C PHE A 41 8.01 7.07 6.87
N SER A 42 9.17 6.48 7.10
CA SER A 42 10.45 7.18 6.98
C SER A 42 11.55 6.22 6.56
N ASN A 43 12.50 6.69 5.74
CA ASN A 43 13.68 5.91 5.35
C ASN A 43 13.39 4.50 4.76
N GLY A 44 12.25 4.35 4.07
CA GLY A 44 11.84 3.06 3.49
C GLY A 44 11.15 2.10 4.46
N VAL A 45 10.84 2.55 5.68
CA VAL A 45 10.22 1.77 6.75
C VAL A 45 8.87 2.37 7.10
N LEU A 46 7.85 1.51 7.23
CA LEU A 46 6.59 1.84 7.89
C LEU A 46 6.73 1.53 9.37
N HIS A 47 6.78 2.58 10.20
CA HIS A 47 6.87 2.49 11.65
C HIS A 47 5.46 2.53 12.23
N LEU A 48 5.05 1.44 12.86
CA LEU A 48 3.78 1.29 13.54
C LEU A 48 4.00 1.13 15.03
N GLU A 49 3.24 1.86 15.83
CA GLU A 49 3.23 1.76 17.29
C GLU A 49 1.80 1.80 17.79
N LYS A 50 1.52 0.96 18.80
CA LYS A 50 0.34 1.06 19.65
C LYS A 50 0.81 0.92 21.09
N ASN A 51 0.98 2.05 21.77
CA ASN A 51 1.49 2.10 23.15
C ASN A 51 0.39 2.07 24.22
N CYS A 52 -0.78 1.57 23.86
CA CYS A 52 -1.91 1.33 24.75
C CYS A 52 -2.21 -0.17 24.84
N PRO A 53 -2.85 -0.63 25.94
CA PRO A 53 -3.16 -2.03 26.15
C PRO A 53 -3.82 -2.67 24.93
N THR A 54 -3.52 -3.95 24.67
CA THR A 54 -4.09 -4.70 23.52
C THR A 54 -5.62 -4.56 23.41
N ALA A 55 -6.33 -4.52 24.54
CA ALA A 55 -7.79 -4.37 24.57
C ALA A 55 -8.32 -2.97 24.13
N THR A 56 -7.46 -1.96 24.01
CA THR A 56 -7.84 -0.63 23.51
C THR A 56 -8.23 -0.72 22.05
N ASN A 57 -9.43 -0.23 21.71
CA ASN A 57 -9.94 -0.21 20.34
C ASN A 57 -9.23 0.86 19.50
N ALA A 58 -7.97 0.59 19.16
CA ALA A 58 -7.10 1.43 18.38
C ALA A 58 -6.16 0.57 17.52
N ALA A 59 -5.70 1.09 16.39
CA ALA A 59 -4.71 0.44 15.54
C ALA A 59 -3.86 1.48 14.81
N ALA A 60 -2.60 1.14 14.55
CA ALA A 60 -1.73 1.89 13.67
C ALA A 60 -1.47 1.06 12.42
N GLY A 61 -1.56 1.66 11.24
CA GLY A 61 -1.38 0.92 10.00
C GLY A 61 -1.18 1.80 8.79
N ALA A 62 -1.32 1.21 7.61
CA ALA A 62 -1.36 1.94 6.37
C ALA A 62 -2.34 1.29 5.40
N ASP A 63 -3.15 2.12 4.75
CA ASP A 63 -4.01 1.68 3.65
C ASP A 63 -3.14 1.35 2.43
N ILE A 64 -3.48 0.29 1.72
CA ILE A 64 -2.86 -0.11 0.46
C ILE A 64 -3.88 0.13 -0.65
N THR A 65 -3.73 1.26 -1.33
CA THR A 65 -4.70 1.75 -2.32
C THR A 65 -4.31 1.36 -3.75
N GLY A 66 -5.24 1.50 -4.71
CA GLY A 66 -4.98 1.20 -6.13
C GLY A 66 -5.14 -0.27 -6.53
N LEU A 67 -5.61 -1.12 -5.61
CA LEU A 67 -5.81 -2.56 -5.81
C LEU A 67 -7.29 -2.97 -5.93
N GLU A 68 -8.23 -2.04 -5.78
CA GLU A 68 -9.66 -2.31 -5.88
C GLU A 68 -10.03 -2.96 -7.22
N GLY A 69 -10.87 -3.99 -7.17
CA GLY A 69 -11.30 -4.77 -8.33
C GLY A 69 -10.30 -5.83 -8.80
N GLN A 70 -9.06 -5.83 -8.29
CA GLN A 70 -8.07 -6.85 -8.64
C GLN A 70 -8.28 -8.16 -7.86
N THR A 71 -7.80 -9.27 -8.40
CA THR A 71 -7.72 -10.53 -7.64
C THR A 71 -6.53 -10.49 -6.68
N PHE A 72 -6.73 -10.89 -5.43
CA PHE A 72 -5.63 -11.08 -4.48
C PHE A 72 -4.85 -12.36 -4.81
N THR A 73 -3.53 -12.27 -4.91
CA THR A 73 -2.63 -13.38 -5.31
C THR A 73 -1.53 -13.63 -4.29
N SER A 74 -1.04 -12.59 -3.63
CA SER A 74 -0.07 -12.71 -2.54
C SER A 74 0.02 -11.40 -1.76
N ALA A 75 0.55 -11.49 -0.55
CA ALA A 75 1.10 -10.34 0.17
C ALA A 75 2.36 -10.73 0.93
N SER A 76 3.21 -9.76 1.26
CA SER A 76 4.36 -9.97 2.14
C SER A 76 4.76 -8.71 2.89
N PHE A 77 5.43 -8.86 4.02
CA PHE A 77 6.21 -7.81 4.65
C PHE A 77 7.46 -8.41 5.31
N THR A 78 8.46 -7.57 5.55
CA THR A 78 9.66 -7.90 6.34
C THR A 78 9.64 -7.09 7.63
N LEU A 79 9.72 -7.77 8.78
CA LEU A 79 9.87 -7.11 10.07
C LEU A 79 11.33 -6.81 10.37
N ALA A 80 11.60 -5.78 11.17
CA ALA A 80 12.94 -5.54 11.69
C ALA A 80 13.40 -6.67 12.65
N SER A 81 12.45 -7.27 13.39
CA SER A 81 12.69 -8.44 14.23
C SER A 81 11.45 -9.35 14.26
N THR A 82 11.64 -10.67 14.32
CA THR A 82 10.53 -11.61 14.53
C THR A 82 9.84 -11.41 15.88
N SER A 83 10.50 -10.78 16.86
CA SER A 83 9.88 -10.42 18.15
C SER A 83 8.79 -9.35 18.04
N GLN A 84 8.69 -8.65 16.91
CA GLN A 84 7.61 -7.70 16.62
C GLN A 84 6.33 -8.40 16.14
N CYS A 85 6.39 -9.72 15.88
CA CYS A 85 5.20 -10.54 15.68
C CYS A 85 4.61 -10.92 17.04
N GLN A 86 3.59 -10.20 17.49
CA GLN A 86 2.92 -10.41 18.77
C GLN A 86 1.41 -10.53 18.57
N GLY A 87 0.78 -11.49 19.24
CA GLY A 87 -0.67 -11.73 19.12
C GLY A 87 -1.17 -11.99 17.70
N GLY A 88 -0.29 -12.33 16.75
CA GLY A 88 -0.61 -12.50 15.34
C GLY A 88 -0.53 -11.22 14.49
N SER A 89 -0.13 -10.09 15.07
CA SER A 89 0.08 -8.81 14.40
C SER A 89 1.58 -8.47 14.33
N PRO A 90 2.06 -7.74 13.30
CA PRO A 90 1.26 -7.07 12.28
C PRO A 90 0.62 -8.04 11.28
N ARG A 91 -0.44 -7.57 10.63
CA ARG A 91 -1.24 -8.36 9.69
C ARG A 91 -1.74 -7.51 8.53
N PHE A 92 -2.14 -8.17 7.45
CA PHE A 92 -2.99 -7.56 6.45
C PHE A 92 -4.46 -7.83 6.77
N ASP A 93 -5.28 -6.79 6.73
CA ASP A 93 -6.73 -6.93 6.67
C ASP A 93 -7.11 -6.79 5.19
N VAL A 94 -7.58 -7.89 4.58
CA VAL A 94 -7.93 -7.95 3.16
C VAL A 94 -9.44 -8.08 3.04
N VAL A 95 -10.10 -7.04 2.55
CA VAL A 95 -11.53 -7.09 2.22
C VAL A 95 -11.66 -7.42 0.75
N THR A 96 -12.42 -8.46 0.43
CA THR A 96 -12.80 -8.83 -0.93
C THR A 96 -14.31 -8.89 -1.06
N THR A 97 -14.80 -9.14 -2.27
CA THR A 97 -16.22 -9.44 -2.52
C THR A 97 -16.74 -10.70 -1.83
N THR A 98 -15.87 -11.54 -1.28
CA THR A 98 -16.25 -12.76 -0.57
C THR A 98 -16.13 -12.67 0.95
N GLY A 99 -15.46 -11.65 1.48
CA GLY A 99 -15.36 -11.44 2.93
C GLY A 99 -14.14 -10.63 3.36
N LEU A 100 -13.92 -10.59 4.67
CA LEU A 100 -12.73 -10.03 5.31
C LEU A 100 -11.80 -11.15 5.77
N PHE A 101 -10.52 -11.01 5.49
CA PHE A 101 -9.48 -11.98 5.80
C PHE A 101 -8.35 -11.30 6.58
N PHE A 102 -7.93 -11.94 7.67
CA PHE A 102 -6.85 -11.45 8.53
C PHE A 102 -5.60 -12.31 8.28
N LEU A 103 -4.62 -11.77 7.56
CA LEU A 103 -3.38 -12.45 7.22
C LEU A 103 -2.26 -11.96 8.14
N GLY A 104 -2.19 -12.56 9.33
CA GLY A 104 -1.29 -12.18 10.40
C GLY A 104 0.02 -12.92 10.42
N CYS A 105 1.05 -12.32 11.04
CA CYS A 105 2.39 -12.88 11.10
C CYS A 105 2.48 -14.30 11.68
N ASN A 106 1.51 -14.74 12.50
CA ASN A 106 1.42 -16.11 13.02
C ASN A 106 0.80 -17.13 12.04
N ASN A 107 0.17 -16.67 10.95
CA ASN A 107 -0.49 -17.53 9.99
C ASN A 107 0.46 -18.14 8.96
N VAL A 108 1.75 -17.79 9.01
CA VAL A 108 2.80 -18.28 8.11
C VAL A 108 4.09 -18.52 8.89
N ILE A 109 4.96 -19.39 8.37
CA ILE A 109 6.32 -19.57 8.90
C ILE A 109 7.21 -18.56 8.19
N PRO A 110 7.86 -17.61 8.89
CA PRO A 110 8.70 -16.61 8.23
C PRO A 110 9.98 -17.23 7.68
N ASN A 111 10.48 -16.67 6.57
CA ASN A 111 11.84 -16.91 6.09
C ASN A 111 12.74 -15.77 6.58
N GLY A 112 13.52 -16.03 7.64
CA GLY A 112 14.19 -14.96 8.39
C GLY A 112 13.15 -14.08 9.09
N THR A 113 13.08 -12.80 8.74
CA THR A 113 12.07 -11.85 9.23
C THR A 113 10.99 -11.51 8.19
N THR A 114 10.97 -12.23 7.05
CA THR A 114 10.00 -12.01 5.98
C THR A 114 8.83 -12.97 6.09
N TYR A 115 7.63 -12.41 6.13
CA TYR A 115 6.35 -13.11 6.21
C TYR A 115 5.66 -13.01 4.86
N THR A 116 5.37 -14.16 4.25
CA THR A 116 4.79 -14.23 2.90
C THR A 116 3.50 -15.02 2.93
N PHE A 117 2.43 -14.41 2.42
CA PHE A 117 1.07 -14.94 2.41
C PHE A 117 0.70 -15.36 0.99
N THR A 118 0.69 -16.66 0.77
CA THR A 118 0.26 -17.34 -0.47
C THR A 118 -0.56 -18.56 -0.07
N PRO A 119 -1.33 -19.17 -0.98
CA PRO A 119 -2.02 -20.42 -0.67
C PRO A 119 -1.06 -21.51 -0.14
N ALA A 120 0.16 -21.57 -0.69
CA ALA A 120 1.17 -22.54 -0.30
C ALA A 120 1.74 -22.30 1.11
N THR A 121 2.06 -21.04 1.45
CA THR A 121 2.63 -20.71 2.77
C THR A 121 1.61 -20.80 3.89
N LEU A 122 0.34 -20.46 3.62
CA LEU A 122 -0.76 -20.71 4.56
C LEU A 122 -0.98 -22.21 4.78
N ALA A 123 -0.96 -23.01 3.70
CA ALA A 123 -1.09 -24.47 3.81
C ALA A 123 0.07 -25.09 4.61
N ALA A 124 1.30 -24.64 4.39
CA ALA A 124 2.46 -25.09 5.16
C ALA A 124 2.36 -24.75 6.66
N ALA A 125 1.68 -23.65 7.01
CA ALA A 125 1.41 -23.25 8.39
C ALA A 125 0.10 -23.83 8.97
N GLY A 126 -0.53 -24.77 8.25
CA GLY A 126 -1.70 -25.52 8.73
C GLY A 126 -3.05 -24.88 8.43
N ASN A 127 -3.14 -23.96 7.47
CA ASN A 127 -4.40 -23.32 7.04
C ASN A 127 -5.20 -22.70 8.19
N GLN A 128 -4.52 -21.99 9.09
CA GLN A 128 -5.16 -21.32 10.23
C GLN A 128 -6.17 -20.24 9.80
N VAL A 129 -5.97 -19.67 8.61
CA VAL A 129 -6.84 -18.68 7.98
C VAL A 129 -7.06 -19.06 6.52
N ALA A 130 -8.24 -18.75 6.00
CA ALA A 130 -8.55 -18.94 4.59
C ALA A 130 -7.79 -17.94 3.71
N PHE A 131 -7.41 -18.37 2.51
CA PHE A 131 -6.81 -17.46 1.53
C PHE A 131 -7.90 -16.57 0.90
N PRO A 132 -7.66 -15.25 0.73
CA PRO A 132 -8.64 -14.36 0.12
C PRO A 132 -9.03 -14.78 -1.30
N THR A 133 -10.32 -14.72 -1.62
CA THR A 133 -10.86 -15.03 -2.95
C THR A 133 -11.76 -13.90 -3.44
N GLY A 134 -12.18 -13.93 -4.70
CA GLY A 134 -12.92 -12.81 -5.30
C GLY A 134 -12.03 -11.63 -5.64
N THR A 135 -12.62 -10.43 -5.65
CA THR A 135 -11.93 -9.18 -6.01
C THR A 135 -11.76 -8.30 -4.78
N VAL A 136 -10.60 -7.68 -4.66
CA VAL A 136 -10.24 -6.76 -3.59
C VAL A 136 -11.20 -5.56 -3.57
N GLN A 137 -11.65 -5.19 -2.37
CA GLN A 137 -12.36 -3.95 -2.08
C GLN A 137 -11.42 -2.97 -1.34
N SER A 138 -10.72 -3.46 -0.31
CA SER A 138 -9.71 -2.68 0.42
C SER A 138 -8.65 -3.61 1.01
N ILE A 139 -7.45 -3.07 1.24
CA ILE A 139 -6.36 -3.75 1.93
C ILE A 139 -5.69 -2.73 2.83
N ASP A 140 -5.37 -3.12 4.05
CA ASP A 140 -4.48 -2.38 4.92
C ASP A 140 -3.45 -3.33 5.56
N VAL A 141 -2.36 -2.77 6.07
CA VAL A 141 -1.39 -3.47 6.91
C VAL A 141 -1.27 -2.75 8.23
N LEU A 142 -1.48 -3.45 9.34
CA LEU A 142 -1.63 -2.79 10.64
C LEU A 142 -1.04 -3.58 11.81
N ILE A 143 -0.89 -2.88 12.94
CA ILE A 143 -0.74 -3.42 14.29
C ILE A 143 -1.90 -2.94 15.17
N ASP A 144 -2.53 -3.86 15.88
CA ASP A 144 -3.62 -3.62 16.83
C ASP A 144 -3.36 -4.23 18.23
N VAL A 145 -2.20 -4.86 18.39
CA VAL A 145 -1.68 -5.33 19.68
C VAL A 145 -0.78 -4.27 20.29
N GLU A 146 -0.66 -4.28 21.63
CA GLU A 146 0.32 -3.43 22.31
C GLU A 146 1.74 -3.76 21.84
N GLY A 147 2.47 -2.75 21.37
CA GLY A 147 3.85 -2.89 20.90
C GLY A 147 4.16 -2.06 19.66
N THR A 148 5.23 -2.46 18.97
CA THR A 148 5.72 -1.80 17.76
C THR A 148 5.97 -2.80 16.63
N ALA A 149 5.84 -2.34 15.40
CA ALA A 149 6.23 -3.09 14.22
C ALA A 149 6.86 -2.15 13.17
N ASP A 150 8.09 -2.49 12.77
CA ASP A 150 8.79 -1.80 11.69
C ASP A 150 8.75 -2.69 10.44
N LEU A 151 8.00 -2.26 9.44
CA LEU A 151 7.78 -3.03 8.22
C LEU A 151 8.57 -2.43 7.06
N THR A 152 9.25 -3.30 6.31
CA THR A 152 9.89 -3.02 5.03
C THR A 152 9.42 -4.02 3.98
N ASN A 153 9.72 -3.76 2.70
CA ASN A 153 9.40 -4.67 1.59
C ASN A 153 7.94 -5.15 1.61
N ILE A 154 7.02 -4.24 1.93
CA ILE A 154 5.58 -4.53 1.91
C ILE A 154 5.22 -4.77 0.45
N THR A 155 4.68 -5.95 0.13
CA THR A 155 4.21 -6.26 -1.22
C THR A 155 2.79 -6.79 -1.21
N VAL A 156 2.05 -6.49 -2.27
CA VAL A 156 0.76 -7.10 -2.59
C VAL A 156 0.74 -7.41 -4.07
N ASN A 157 0.33 -8.62 -4.44
CA ASN A 157 0.34 -9.11 -5.82
C ASN A 157 1.71 -8.96 -6.51
N GLY A 158 2.80 -9.14 -5.74
CA GLY A 158 4.17 -8.96 -6.22
C GLY A 158 4.59 -7.52 -6.49
N GLN A 159 3.73 -6.53 -6.24
CA GLN A 159 4.07 -5.11 -6.34
C GLN A 159 4.54 -4.59 -4.98
N VAL A 160 5.69 -3.92 -4.94
CA VAL A 160 6.19 -3.25 -3.74
C VAL A 160 5.33 -2.02 -3.47
N GLN A 161 4.83 -1.91 -2.24
CA GLN A 161 4.03 -0.82 -1.76
C GLN A 161 4.96 0.28 -1.24
N VAL A 162 4.84 1.46 -1.82
CA VAL A 162 5.60 2.65 -1.41
C VAL A 162 4.64 3.75 -1.02
N PRO A 163 5.04 4.67 -0.14
CA PRO A 163 4.19 5.78 0.25
C PRO A 163 3.75 6.62 -0.93
N ALA A 164 2.57 7.21 -0.80
CA ALA A 164 2.19 8.32 -1.66
C ALA A 164 3.30 9.36 -1.64
N PRO A 165 3.77 9.87 -2.80
CA PRO A 165 4.69 10.99 -2.80
C PRO A 165 4.03 12.15 -2.04
N THR A 166 4.64 12.60 -0.95
CA THR A 166 4.17 13.79 -0.22
C THR A 166 4.46 15.07 -1.01
N THR A 167 5.44 15.00 -1.91
CA THR A 167 5.80 16.03 -2.87
C THR A 167 5.74 15.45 -4.28
N PRO A 168 5.36 16.25 -5.28
CA PRO A 168 5.38 15.80 -6.66
C PRO A 168 6.83 15.58 -7.09
N THR A 169 7.10 14.44 -7.70
CA THR A 169 8.41 14.05 -8.25
C THR A 169 8.41 14.08 -9.78
N SER A 170 7.23 14.15 -10.41
CA SER A 170 7.11 14.26 -11.86
C SER A 170 6.08 15.32 -12.27
N LYS A 171 6.31 15.94 -13.43
CA LYS A 171 5.38 16.95 -13.97
C LYS A 171 3.99 16.37 -14.23
N ASP A 172 3.90 15.06 -14.49
CA ASP A 172 2.63 14.41 -14.78
C ASP A 172 1.76 14.25 -13.54
N GLN A 173 2.36 14.08 -12.35
CA GLN A 173 1.62 14.10 -11.08
C GLN A 173 0.95 15.45 -10.80
N CYS A 174 1.50 16.54 -11.35
CA CYS A 174 0.88 17.86 -11.23
C CYS A 174 -0.33 18.05 -12.16
N LYS A 175 -0.39 17.31 -13.27
CA LYS A 175 -1.39 17.54 -14.33
C LYS A 175 -2.77 17.02 -13.94
N ASN A 176 -3.79 17.42 -14.69
CA ASN A 176 -5.17 16.95 -14.56
C ASN A 176 -5.76 17.07 -13.14
N GLY A 177 -5.31 18.07 -12.38
CA GLY A 177 -5.77 18.31 -11.01
C GLY A 177 -4.96 17.59 -9.93
N GLY A 178 -3.97 16.76 -10.28
CA GLY A 178 -3.13 16.06 -9.31
C GLY A 178 -2.34 17.00 -8.39
N TRP A 179 -2.01 18.22 -8.83
CA TRP A 179 -1.41 19.24 -7.94
C TRP A 179 -2.21 19.52 -6.66
N LYS A 180 -3.52 19.28 -6.65
CA LYS A 180 -4.40 19.50 -5.48
C LYS A 180 -4.25 18.43 -4.40
N THR A 181 -3.68 17.27 -4.73
CA THR A 181 -3.50 16.17 -3.77
C THR A 181 -2.27 16.37 -2.90
N PHE A 182 -1.37 17.28 -3.29
CA PHE A 182 -0.19 17.65 -2.50
C PHE A 182 -0.54 18.80 -1.58
N THR A 183 -0.46 18.56 -0.27
CA THR A 183 -0.73 19.55 0.78
C THR A 183 0.55 20.04 1.46
N ASN A 184 1.69 19.38 1.23
CA ASN A 184 2.98 19.77 1.78
C ASN A 184 4.14 19.47 0.80
N PRO A 185 4.50 20.41 -0.09
CA PRO A 185 3.95 21.75 -0.15
C PRO A 185 2.61 21.79 -0.90
N ALA A 186 1.75 22.73 -0.53
CA ALA A 186 0.52 23.01 -1.27
C ALA A 186 0.83 23.91 -2.47
N PHE A 187 0.23 23.60 -3.62
CA PHE A 187 0.42 24.37 -4.86
C PHE A 187 -0.78 25.25 -5.15
N LYS A 188 -0.55 26.46 -5.67
CA LYS A 188 -1.64 27.38 -6.03
C LYS A 188 -2.41 26.93 -7.27
N ASN A 189 -1.70 26.33 -8.22
CA ASN A 189 -2.26 25.83 -9.48
C ASN A 189 -1.32 24.79 -10.11
N GLN A 190 -1.77 24.17 -11.20
CA GLN A 190 -1.00 23.18 -11.94
C GLN A 190 0.38 23.68 -12.39
N GLY A 191 0.46 24.93 -12.86
CA GLY A 191 1.71 25.52 -13.34
C GLY A 191 2.75 25.66 -12.22
N ASP A 192 2.30 26.02 -11.03
CA ASP A 192 3.12 26.13 -9.81
C ASP A 192 3.75 24.79 -9.42
N CYS A 193 2.93 23.73 -9.38
CA CYS A 193 3.40 22.35 -9.17
C CYS A 193 4.39 21.91 -10.24
N VAL A 194 4.07 22.11 -11.51
CA VAL A 194 4.98 21.75 -12.62
C VAL A 194 6.31 22.50 -12.53
N SER A 195 6.28 23.78 -12.11
CA SER A 195 7.47 24.61 -11.94
C SER A 195 8.35 24.16 -10.76
N PHE A 196 7.73 23.82 -9.64
CA PHE A 196 8.42 23.20 -8.50
C PHE A 196 9.16 21.92 -8.92
N VAL A 197 8.47 21.01 -9.62
CA VAL A 197 9.11 19.77 -10.11
C VAL A 197 10.21 20.08 -11.13
N ALA A 198 9.96 20.98 -12.09
CA ALA A 198 10.92 21.33 -13.14
C ALA A 198 12.24 21.88 -12.58
N THR A 199 12.18 22.52 -11.41
CA THR A 199 13.34 23.13 -10.74
C THR A 199 13.95 22.24 -9.67
N GLY A 200 13.44 21.01 -9.49
CA GLY A 200 13.88 20.11 -8.42
C GLY A 200 13.59 20.67 -7.03
N GLY A 201 12.46 21.36 -6.86
CA GLY A 201 12.00 21.92 -5.59
C GLY A 201 12.58 23.29 -5.23
N LYS A 202 13.38 23.92 -6.11
CA LYS A 202 13.96 25.24 -5.85
C LYS A 202 12.94 26.37 -5.96
N ASN A 203 11.96 26.23 -6.85
CA ASN A 203 10.88 27.20 -6.97
C ASN A 203 9.77 26.83 -6.00
N LEU A 204 9.86 27.36 -4.78
CA LEU A 204 8.87 27.11 -3.74
C LEU A 204 7.49 27.61 -4.17
N PRO A 205 6.42 26.84 -3.93
CA PRO A 205 5.09 27.29 -4.27
C PRO A 205 4.72 28.54 -3.50
N SER A 206 4.14 29.48 -4.23
CA SER A 206 3.65 30.74 -3.68
C SER A 206 2.20 30.53 -3.27
N GLY A 207 2.02 29.96 -2.07
CA GLY A 207 0.72 29.84 -1.40
C GLY A 207 -0.01 31.18 -1.33
#